data_AF-A0A409YSC5-F1
#
_entry.id   AF-A0A409YSC5-F1
#
_cell.length_a   1.000
_cell.length_b   1.000
_cell.length_c   1.000
_cell.angle_alpha   90.00
_cell.angle_beta   90.00
_cell.angle_gamma   90.00
#
_symmetry.space_group_name_H-M   'P 1'
#
loop_
_entity.id
_entity.type
_entity.pdbx_description
1 polymer ?
#
loop_
_entity_poly.entity_id
_entity_poly.type
_entity_poly.pdbx_seq_one_letter_code
_entity_poly.pdbx_strand_id
1 'polypeptide(L)'
;MANSNTMPLRGDRSAPTFDPARPRELKRYFADLDYLFKDCNITNEEIKIASATRYVDFDTAELWETLPEFSAAEPKFANFKKAVLLLYPEAADSD
;
A
#
# COMPACT_ATOMS: atom_id res chain seq x y z
N MET A 1 11.15 19.17 -16.91
CA MET A 1 11.84 17.86 -16.92
C MET A 1 10.75 16.81 -17.02
N ALA A 2 10.80 15.94 -18.01
CA ALA A 2 9.80 14.89 -18.18
C ALA A 2 10.01 13.84 -17.06
N ASN A 3 9.22 13.93 -16.00
CA ASN A 3 9.02 12.82 -15.08
C ASN A 3 8.20 11.77 -15.85
N SER A 4 8.90 10.85 -16.50
CA SER A 4 8.34 9.59 -16.99
C SER A 4 7.81 8.84 -15.76
N ASN A 5 6.59 9.16 -15.38
CA ASN A 5 6.01 8.95 -14.07
C ASN A 5 5.75 7.46 -13.82
N THR A 6 6.83 6.75 -13.52
CA THR A 6 6.87 5.31 -13.25
C THR A 6 7.00 5.12 -11.76
N MET A 7 6.30 4.11 -11.25
CA MET A 7 6.34 3.74 -9.83
C MET A 7 7.79 3.60 -9.35
N PRO A 8 8.14 4.21 -8.19
CA PRO A 8 9.50 4.14 -7.67
C PRO A 8 9.91 2.68 -7.42
N LEU A 9 11.18 2.38 -7.59
CA LEU A 9 11.73 1.06 -7.29
C LEU A 9 11.77 0.84 -5.77
N ARG A 10 11.65 -0.42 -5.31
CA ARG A 10 11.81 -0.77 -3.89
C ARG A 10 13.21 -0.32 -3.44
N GLY A 11 13.27 0.53 -2.41
CA GLY A 11 14.52 1.09 -1.88
C GLY A 11 14.92 2.44 -2.46
N ASP A 12 14.15 3.01 -3.39
CA ASP A 12 14.34 4.40 -3.81
C ASP A 12 13.92 5.37 -2.69
N ARG A 13 14.54 6.55 -2.62
CA ARG A 13 14.20 7.58 -1.62
C ARG A 13 12.74 8.05 -1.71
N SER A 14 12.13 7.88 -2.89
CA SER A 14 10.74 8.26 -3.16
C SER A 14 9.76 7.11 -2.91
N ALA A 15 10.25 5.91 -2.57
CA ALA A 15 9.41 4.76 -2.32
C ALA A 15 8.79 4.86 -0.91
N PRO A 16 7.48 4.65 -0.79
CA PRO A 16 6.82 4.64 0.51
C PRO A 16 7.28 3.39 1.27
N THR A 17 7.49 3.52 2.58
CA THR A 17 7.88 2.41 3.45
C THR A 17 6.90 2.30 4.60
N PHE A 18 6.62 1.08 5.04
CA PHE A 18 5.78 0.83 6.19
C PHE A 18 6.53 -0.02 7.21
N ASP A 19 6.50 0.42 8.46
CA ASP A 19 7.06 -0.30 9.59
C ASP A 19 5.92 -0.92 10.41
N PRO A 20 5.82 -2.27 10.49
CA PRO A 20 4.76 -2.95 11.22
C PRO A 20 4.81 -2.71 12.73
N ALA A 21 5.97 -2.32 13.30
CA ALA A 21 6.06 -1.92 14.69
C ALA A 21 5.46 -0.52 14.95
N ARG A 22 5.16 0.23 13.88
CA ARG A 22 4.53 1.55 13.94
C ARG A 22 3.27 1.57 13.08
N PRO A 23 2.19 0.91 13.54
CA PRO A 23 0.95 0.79 12.78
C PRO A 23 0.31 2.16 12.48
N ARG A 24 0.62 3.22 13.24
CA ARG A 24 0.21 4.60 12.95
C ARG A 24 0.74 5.12 11.60
N GLU A 25 1.92 4.66 11.18
CA GLU A 25 2.52 5.04 9.89
C GLU A 25 1.80 4.38 8.71
N LEU A 26 1.00 3.34 8.94
CA LEU A 26 0.20 2.67 7.89
C LEU A 26 -0.73 3.64 7.17
N LYS A 27 -1.38 4.56 7.91
CA LYS A 27 -2.25 5.59 7.33
C LYS A 27 -1.48 6.50 6.39
N ARG A 28 -0.25 6.87 6.76
CA ARG A 28 0.65 7.72 5.98
C ARG A 28 1.16 6.98 4.74
N TYR A 29 1.62 5.76 4.92
CA TYR A 29 2.04 4.88 3.83
C TYR A 29 0.99 4.77 2.71
N PHE A 30 -0.28 4.54 3.08
CA PHE A 30 -1.36 4.51 2.09
C PHE A 30 -1.68 5.86 1.46
N ALA A 31 -1.42 6.97 2.14
CA ALA A 31 -1.58 8.31 1.58
C ALA A 31 -0.49 8.60 0.53
N ASP A 32 0.76 8.22 0.83
CA ASP A 32 1.88 8.32 -0.12
C ASP A 32 1.63 7.45 -1.37
N LEU A 33 1.11 6.22 -1.20
CA LEU A 33 0.68 5.39 -2.33
C LEU A 33 -0.40 6.05 -3.19
N ASP A 34 -1.44 6.63 -2.58
CA ASP A 34 -2.52 7.30 -3.31
C ASP A 34 -2.01 8.50 -4.13
N TYR A 35 -1.04 9.23 -3.56
CA TYR A 35 -0.34 10.30 -4.26
C TYR A 35 0.45 9.76 -5.46
N LEU A 36 1.24 8.69 -5.27
CA LEU A 36 1.99 8.05 -6.36
C LEU A 36 1.10 7.50 -7.46
N PHE A 37 -0.05 6.90 -7.11
CA PHE A 37 -1.01 6.42 -8.10
C PHE A 37 -1.61 7.56 -8.92
N LYS A 38 -1.89 8.72 -8.30
CA LYS A 38 -2.37 9.90 -9.01
C LYS A 38 -1.29 10.47 -9.93
N ASP A 39 -0.07 10.60 -9.41
CA ASP A 39 1.07 11.14 -10.15
C ASP A 39 1.43 10.25 -11.35
N CYS A 40 1.42 8.91 -11.16
CA CYS A 40 1.65 7.92 -12.21
C CYS A 40 0.41 7.59 -13.07
N ASN A 41 -0.73 8.24 -12.81
CA ASN A 41 -2.01 7.98 -13.47
C ASN A 41 -2.42 6.48 -13.47
N ILE A 42 -2.19 5.78 -12.36
CA ILE A 42 -2.52 4.37 -12.17
C ILE A 42 -4.00 4.25 -11.81
N THR A 43 -4.80 3.82 -12.77
CA THR A 43 -6.24 3.56 -12.59
C THR A 43 -6.54 2.09 -12.28
N ASN A 44 -5.63 1.18 -12.60
CA ASN A 44 -5.83 -0.26 -12.42
C ASN A 44 -5.68 -0.65 -10.94
N GLU A 45 -6.77 -1.16 -10.34
CA GLU A 45 -6.83 -1.54 -8.92
C GLU A 45 -5.87 -2.69 -8.58
N GLU A 46 -5.68 -3.66 -9.50
CA GLU A 46 -4.73 -4.77 -9.32
C GLU A 46 -3.31 -4.24 -9.15
N ILE A 47 -2.92 -3.27 -9.99
CA ILE A 47 -1.61 -2.64 -9.92
C ILE A 47 -1.45 -1.90 -8.60
N LYS A 48 -2.49 -1.22 -8.11
CA LYS A 48 -2.44 -0.52 -6.81
C LYS A 48 -2.20 -1.49 -5.66
N ILE A 49 -2.94 -2.60 -5.63
CA ILE A 49 -2.82 -3.63 -4.60
C ILE A 49 -1.43 -4.29 -4.66
N ALA A 50 -1.00 -4.72 -5.84
CA ALA A 50 0.34 -5.32 -6.04
C ALA A 50 1.47 -4.36 -5.66
N SER A 51 1.27 -3.06 -5.88
CA SER A 51 2.25 -2.05 -5.49
C SER A 51 2.31 -1.85 -3.98
N ALA A 52 1.17 -1.95 -3.29
CA ALA A 52 1.16 -1.88 -1.83
C ALA A 52 1.96 -3.04 -1.21
N THR A 53 1.80 -4.27 -1.69
CA THR A 53 2.62 -5.40 -1.18
C THR A 53 4.09 -5.28 -1.60
N ARG A 54 4.38 -4.65 -2.74
CA ARG A 54 5.75 -4.51 -3.25
C ARG A 54 6.66 -3.65 -2.36
N TYR A 55 6.16 -2.63 -1.67
CA TYR A 55 6.99 -1.71 -0.89
C TYR A 55 7.16 -2.07 0.58
N VAL A 56 6.35 -2.98 1.11
CA VAL A 56 6.44 -3.43 2.51
C VAL A 56 7.46 -4.56 2.69
N ASP A 57 7.80 -4.90 3.93
CA ASP A 57 8.69 -6.03 4.19
C ASP A 57 8.07 -7.38 3.78
N PHE A 58 8.89 -8.44 3.69
CA PHE A 58 8.47 -9.75 3.24
C PHE A 58 7.33 -10.32 4.10
N ASP A 59 7.48 -10.31 5.43
CA ASP A 59 6.45 -10.79 6.35
C ASP A 59 5.13 -10.01 6.19
N THR A 60 5.22 -8.69 6.02
CA THR A 60 4.04 -7.84 5.84
C THR A 60 3.37 -8.09 4.49
N ALA A 61 4.16 -8.28 3.43
CA ALA A 61 3.65 -8.61 2.10
C ALA A 61 2.91 -9.95 2.15
N GLU A 62 3.53 -10.98 2.72
CA GLU A 62 2.92 -12.31 2.88
C GLU A 62 1.59 -12.21 3.64
N LEU A 63 1.56 -11.49 4.76
CA LEU A 63 0.33 -11.24 5.52
C LEU A 63 -0.75 -10.59 4.67
N TRP A 64 -0.42 -9.58 3.87
CA TRP A 64 -1.38 -8.89 3.01
C TRP A 64 -1.83 -9.75 1.82
N GLU A 65 -0.96 -10.62 1.31
CA GLU A 65 -1.29 -11.57 0.23
C GLU A 65 -2.24 -12.67 0.71
N THR A 66 -2.32 -12.94 2.03
CA THR A 66 -3.34 -13.85 2.60
C THR A 66 -4.76 -13.28 2.57
N LEU A 67 -4.90 -11.96 2.37
CA LEU A 67 -6.20 -11.31 2.38
C LEU A 67 -7.01 -11.69 1.12
N PRO A 68 -8.30 -12.04 1.26
CA PRO A 68 -9.14 -12.36 0.11
C PRO A 68 -9.29 -11.18 -0.86
N GLU A 69 -9.10 -9.95 -0.38
CA GLU A 69 -9.09 -8.72 -1.17
C GLU A 69 -7.90 -8.63 -2.14
N PHE A 70 -6.78 -9.29 -1.83
CA PHE A 70 -5.61 -9.33 -2.72
C PHE A 70 -5.88 -10.15 -3.98
N SER A 71 -6.51 -11.32 -3.82
CA SER A 71 -6.88 -12.24 -4.90
C SER A 71 -8.37 -12.17 -5.28
N ALA A 72 -9.03 -11.06 -4.98
CA ALA A 72 -10.46 -10.91 -5.25
C ALA A 72 -10.73 -10.87 -6.76
N ALA A 73 -11.84 -11.50 -7.19
CA ALA A 73 -12.27 -11.46 -8.60
C ALA A 73 -12.58 -10.03 -9.08
N GLU A 74 -12.99 -9.14 -8.17
CA GLU A 74 -13.12 -7.70 -8.41
C GLU A 74 -12.21 -6.95 -7.43
N PRO A 75 -10.93 -6.75 -7.80
CA PRO A 75 -9.94 -6.14 -6.93
C PRO A 75 -10.33 -4.69 -6.66
N LYS A 76 -10.49 -4.36 -5.38
CA LYS A 76 -10.80 -3.02 -4.90
C LYS A 76 -9.77 -2.58 -3.90
N PHE A 77 -8.95 -1.61 -4.29
CA PHE A 77 -7.89 -1.07 -3.43
C PHE A 77 -8.46 -0.49 -2.14
N ALA A 78 -9.65 0.12 -2.20
CA ALA A 78 -10.34 0.63 -1.02
C ALA A 78 -10.74 -0.48 -0.02
N ASN A 79 -11.15 -1.65 -0.51
CA ASN A 79 -11.47 -2.81 0.33
C ASN A 79 -10.19 -3.41 0.93
N PHE A 80 -9.17 -3.61 0.10
CA PHE A 80 -7.85 -4.07 0.53
C PHE A 80 -7.28 -3.16 1.62
N LYS A 81 -7.29 -1.83 1.43
CA LYS A 81 -6.83 -0.87 2.43
C LYS A 81 -7.59 -1.00 3.76
N LYS A 82 -8.91 -1.22 3.72
CA LYS A 82 -9.70 -1.46 4.94
C LYS A 82 -9.33 -2.77 5.61
N ALA A 83 -9.20 -3.86 4.86
CA ALA A 83 -8.80 -5.16 5.38
C ALA A 83 -7.42 -5.09 6.03
N VAL A 84 -6.46 -4.44 5.39
CA VAL A 84 -5.13 -4.18 5.95
C VAL A 84 -5.22 -3.34 7.23
N LEU A 85 -6.01 -2.26 7.26
CA LEU A 85 -6.18 -1.46 8.48
C LEU A 85 -6.79 -2.27 9.64
N LEU A 86 -7.66 -3.24 9.36
CA LEU A 86 -8.24 -4.13 10.38
C LEU A 86 -7.20 -5.09 10.98
N LEU A 87 -6.14 -5.44 10.25
CA LEU A 87 -5.03 -6.24 10.79
C LEU A 87 -4.21 -5.47 11.83
N TYR A 88 -4.26 -4.13 11.81
CA TYR A 88 -3.49 -3.26 12.70
C TYR A 88 -4.42 -2.34 13.51
N PRO A 89 -5.16 -2.87 14.50
CA PRO A 89 -6.04 -2.05 15.34
C PRO A 89 -5.30 -0.94 16.10
N GLU A 90 -4.02 -1.14 16.43
CA GLU A 90 -3.15 -0.13 17.05
C GLU A 90 -2.80 1.05 16.11
N ALA A 91 -3.11 0.96 14.81
CA ALA A 91 -3.06 2.10 13.88
C ALA A 91 -4.21 3.09 14.14
N ALA A 92 -5.30 2.61 14.73
CA ALA A 92 -6.49 3.39 15.05
C ALA A 92 -6.41 4.02 16.44
N ASP A 93 -5.76 3.35 17.39
CA ASP A 93 -5.74 3.72 18.80
C ASP A 93 -4.47 4.51 19.16
N SER A 94 -4.54 5.82 18.95
CA SER A 94 -3.83 6.76 19.82
C SER A 94 -4.59 8.06 19.81
N ASP A 95 -5.57 8.10 20.69
CA ASP A 95 -6.04 9.31 21.32
C ASP A 95 -5.00 9.78 22.35
#